data_AF-A0A6J1PXJ6-F1
#
_entry.id   AF-A0A6J1PXJ6-F1
#
_cell.length_a   1.000
_cell.length_b   1.000
_cell.length_c   1.000
_cell.angle_alpha   90.00
_cell.angle_beta   90.00
_cell.angle_gamma   90.00
#
_symmetry.space_group_name_H-M   'P 1'
#
loop_
_entity.id
_entity.type
_entity.pdbx_description
1 polymer ?
#
loop_
_entity_poly.entity_id
_entity_poly.type
_entity_poly.pdbx_seq_one_letter_code
_entity_poly.pdbx_strand_id
1 'polypeptide(L)'
;DLDLLTRKGVFPYEYVDGADKLRDTELPPREAFYSSLTDETASESDYEHATRVCRRFRVRDLGEYSSLYLKTDVLLLADIFEKFRDACSASYGLDPAHYYTLPGYTWDAMLRYTGVRFELLTDIDMVLFVERGIRGGLSQCSLRYARANNRHVPTHDSSQPTTYLMYYDVNNLYGWAMSKSLPYANFQWLDDPENFDATTVPTDSDVGYILEVDLEYPRDLHDAHADLPLCPTRDKPPGKRQEKLLATLYDKSRYVTHYRNLQQCLRLGMRLTRVRRVLRFAQSPWLRVYIELNTALRTRASNDFERNLYKLMNNAVFGKTMENVRDHVDVRLVTQWDGRYSAEALIAKPNFHSRSVFSENLVAIELRRLEVKFNKPIYVGMSILEISKTRLYEFHYDYMVPLYRDRCRIAYTDTDSLIYSLECEDAYERMKRDVHRFDTSDYAENNAHGMPRVNKKVPGLMKDENNGAIMTEFVGLRAKMYTYKVLGRDDTRRIKGVKRNVVAKRITFEDYVECLRNARELKTRQSCIRSTLHEVNTVSEQKLALSPHDDKRYVTSNGEETLPWRHYKIPL
;
A
#
# COMPACT_ATOMS: atom_id res chain seq x y z
N ASP A 1 -16.33 32.10 22.33
CA ASP A 1 -15.91 31.05 23.29
C ASP A 1 -15.89 29.67 22.67
N LEU A 2 -16.97 29.25 22.00
CA LEU A 2 -17.00 27.95 21.32
C LEU A 2 -15.87 27.77 20.31
N ASP A 3 -15.50 28.82 19.58
CA ASP A 3 -14.41 28.78 18.58
C ASP A 3 -13.04 28.40 19.18
N LEU A 4 -12.85 28.56 20.49
CA LEU A 4 -11.62 28.10 21.15
C LEU A 4 -11.59 26.58 21.33
N LEU A 5 -12.74 25.90 21.20
CA LEU A 5 -12.91 24.46 21.40
C LEU A 5 -13.25 23.72 20.09
N THR A 6 -13.20 24.39 18.93
CA THR A 6 -13.46 23.79 17.61
C THR A 6 -12.22 23.17 16.97
N ARG A 7 -11.08 23.13 17.69
CA ARG A 7 -9.83 22.50 17.25
C ARG A 7 -9.26 21.61 18.34
N LYS A 8 -8.44 20.64 17.92
CA LYS A 8 -7.66 19.83 18.85
C LYS A 8 -6.68 20.71 19.65
N GLY A 9 -6.66 20.54 20.97
CA GLY A 9 -5.74 21.21 21.88
C GLY A 9 -4.37 20.51 21.98
N VAL A 10 -3.51 21.02 22.86
CA VAL A 10 -2.24 20.38 23.25
C VAL A 10 -2.25 20.02 24.73
N PHE A 11 -1.55 18.94 25.10
CA PHE A 11 -1.45 18.49 26.48
C PHE A 11 -0.03 18.02 26.80
N PRO A 12 0.55 18.35 27.97
CA PRO A 12 1.93 18.04 28.28
C PRO A 12 2.04 16.61 28.85
N TYR A 13 1.86 15.61 27.98
CA TYR A 13 1.75 14.19 28.37
C TYR A 13 2.95 13.65 29.17
N GLU A 14 4.17 14.13 28.90
CA GLU A 14 5.38 13.67 29.60
C GLU A 14 5.64 14.44 30.90
N TYR A 15 5.06 15.64 31.05
CA TYR A 15 5.12 16.41 32.28
C TYR A 15 4.18 15.85 33.35
N VAL A 16 3.00 15.35 32.94
CA VAL A 16 1.99 14.77 33.83
C VAL A 16 2.33 13.30 34.09
N ASP A 17 3.39 13.07 34.86
CA ASP A 17 3.90 11.76 35.26
C ASP A 17 3.26 11.23 36.57
N GLY A 18 2.43 12.04 37.22
CA GLY A 18 1.71 11.69 38.44
C GLY A 18 0.50 12.59 38.69
N ALA A 19 -0.42 12.13 39.54
CA ALA A 19 -1.65 12.86 39.86
C ALA A 19 -1.39 14.20 40.56
N ASP A 20 -0.27 14.36 41.27
CA ASP A 20 0.07 15.60 41.96
C ASP A 20 0.30 16.77 40.98
N LYS A 21 0.80 16.48 39.77
CA LYS A 21 0.98 17.48 38.69
C LYS A 21 -0.33 18.09 38.20
N LEU A 22 -1.44 17.37 38.37
CA LEU A 22 -2.76 17.91 38.03
C LEU A 22 -3.18 19.05 38.97
N ARG A 23 -2.51 19.23 40.12
CA ARG A 23 -2.79 20.33 41.06
C ARG A 23 -1.98 21.60 40.75
N ASP A 24 -1.10 21.55 39.75
CA ASP A 24 -0.32 22.72 39.34
C ASP A 24 -1.27 23.81 38.84
N THR A 25 -1.20 25.00 39.45
CA THR A 25 -2.15 26.10 39.22
C THR A 25 -1.85 26.90 37.95
N GLU A 26 -0.70 26.63 37.32
CA GLU A 26 -0.25 27.29 36.10
C GLU A 26 0.03 26.26 35.02
N LEU A 27 -0.16 26.67 33.77
CA LEU A 27 0.26 25.85 32.63
C LEU A 27 1.80 25.74 32.67
N PRO A 28 2.37 24.54 32.57
CA PRO A 28 3.82 24.39 32.60
C PRO A 28 4.44 25.07 31.37
N PRO A 29 5.74 25.44 31.41
CA PRO A 29 6.39 26.11 30.30
C PRO A 29 6.28 25.29 29.02
N ARG A 30 6.33 25.95 27.86
CA ARG A 30 6.15 25.30 26.54
C ARG A 30 7.08 24.11 26.36
N GLU A 31 8.31 24.20 26.84
CA GLU A 31 9.32 23.14 26.78
C GLU A 31 8.84 21.83 27.45
N ALA A 32 7.99 21.92 28.47
CA ALA A 32 7.38 20.78 29.15
C ALA A 32 6.30 20.06 28.31
N PHE A 33 5.87 20.65 27.19
CA PHE A 33 5.02 19.98 26.18
C PHE A 33 5.83 19.13 25.19
N TYR A 34 7.11 18.89 25.48
CA TYR A 34 7.91 17.96 24.68
C TYR A 34 7.27 16.56 24.63
N SER A 35 7.33 15.94 23.46
CA SER A 35 6.97 14.55 23.27
C SER A 35 8.09 13.78 22.58
N SER A 36 8.61 12.76 23.26
CA SER A 36 9.56 11.78 22.74
C SER A 36 9.01 10.98 21.53
N LEU A 37 7.69 10.96 21.33
CA LEU A 37 7.05 10.29 20.18
C LEU A 37 7.23 11.07 18.88
N THR A 38 7.18 12.41 18.95
CA THR A 38 7.34 13.32 17.82
C THR A 38 8.74 13.96 17.77
N ASP A 39 9.46 13.94 18.89
CA ASP A 39 10.72 14.65 19.11
C ASP A 39 10.53 16.18 18.97
N GLU A 40 9.40 16.70 19.47
CA GLU A 40 8.95 18.10 19.33
C GLU A 40 8.31 18.58 20.62
N THR A 41 8.45 19.88 20.87
CA THR A 41 7.60 20.64 21.82
C THR A 41 6.38 21.21 21.09
N ALA A 42 5.39 21.70 21.84
CA ALA A 42 4.26 22.42 21.26
C ALA A 42 4.74 23.63 20.44
N SER A 43 4.06 23.88 19.31
CA SER A 43 4.29 25.11 18.54
C SER A 43 3.92 26.33 19.40
N GLU A 44 4.54 27.47 19.11
CA GLU A 44 4.21 28.73 19.79
C GLU A 44 2.71 29.04 19.69
N SER A 45 2.13 28.88 18.49
CA SER A 45 0.71 29.08 18.25
C SER A 45 -0.20 28.15 19.06
N ASP A 46 0.21 26.91 19.27
CA ASP A 46 -0.56 25.93 20.06
C ASP A 46 -0.46 26.22 21.55
N TYR A 47 0.73 26.60 22.03
CA TYR A 47 0.95 26.96 23.42
C TYR A 47 0.23 28.27 23.81
N GLU A 48 0.27 29.27 22.93
CA GLU A 48 -0.53 30.48 23.09
C GLU A 48 -2.03 30.16 23.10
N HIS A 49 -2.48 29.25 22.24
CA HIS A 49 -3.88 28.82 22.23
C HIS A 49 -4.26 28.14 23.53
N ALA A 50 -3.44 27.22 24.05
CA ALA A 50 -3.62 26.61 25.37
C ALA A 50 -3.71 27.67 26.48
N THR A 51 -2.81 28.66 26.45
CA THR A 51 -2.82 29.78 27.40
C THR A 51 -4.10 30.61 27.31
N ARG A 52 -4.57 30.91 26.08
CA ARG A 52 -5.85 31.61 25.86
C ARG A 52 -7.03 30.80 26.38
N VAL A 53 -7.04 29.49 26.17
CA VAL A 53 -8.07 28.58 26.71
C VAL A 53 -8.07 28.63 28.24
N CYS A 54 -6.91 28.46 28.90
CA CYS A 54 -6.82 28.52 30.36
C CYS A 54 -7.36 29.84 30.91
N ARG A 55 -6.93 30.97 30.35
CA ARG A 55 -7.38 32.30 30.78
C ARG A 55 -8.87 32.51 30.54
N ARG A 56 -9.37 32.15 29.35
CA ARG A 56 -10.76 32.45 28.95
C ARG A 56 -11.78 31.62 29.72
N PHE A 57 -11.45 30.37 30.03
CA PHE A 57 -12.29 29.46 30.80
C PHE A 57 -12.00 29.48 32.31
N ARG A 58 -11.07 30.35 32.76
CA ARG A 58 -10.68 30.52 34.18
C ARG A 58 -10.27 29.19 34.82
N VAL A 59 -9.50 28.39 34.08
CA VAL A 59 -8.96 27.11 34.52
C VAL A 59 -8.05 27.34 35.74
N ARG A 60 -8.34 26.64 36.85
CA ARG A 60 -7.66 26.85 38.14
C ARG A 60 -6.40 26.03 38.30
N ASP A 61 -6.38 24.84 37.71
CA ASP A 61 -5.27 23.90 37.79
C ASP A 61 -5.19 23.03 36.53
N LEU A 62 -4.10 22.28 36.40
CA LEU A 62 -3.84 21.41 35.25
C LEU A 62 -4.85 20.23 35.16
N GLY A 63 -5.51 19.87 36.25
CA GLY A 63 -6.59 18.88 36.31
C GLY A 63 -7.86 19.36 35.63
N GLU A 64 -8.26 20.61 35.87
CA GLU A 64 -9.35 21.27 35.15
C GLU A 64 -8.99 21.46 33.67
N TYR A 65 -7.74 21.83 33.37
CA TYR A 65 -7.26 21.90 31.99
C TYR A 65 -7.41 20.56 31.27
N SER A 66 -6.94 19.48 31.92
CA SER A 66 -7.04 18.11 31.42
C SER A 66 -8.50 17.70 31.16
N SER A 67 -9.40 18.02 32.10
CA SER A 67 -10.82 17.72 31.97
C SER A 67 -11.46 18.45 30.78
N LEU A 68 -11.12 19.74 30.60
CA LEU A 68 -11.59 20.53 29.47
C LEU A 68 -11.02 20.01 28.14
N TYR A 69 -9.73 19.68 28.12
CA TYR A 69 -9.03 19.09 26.98
C TYR A 69 -9.70 17.78 26.53
N LEU A 70 -9.88 16.84 27.46
CA LEU A 70 -10.51 15.53 27.19
C LEU A 70 -11.95 15.68 26.73
N LYS A 71 -12.74 16.56 27.38
CA LYS A 71 -14.12 16.81 26.98
C LYS A 71 -14.20 17.38 25.57
N THR A 72 -13.28 18.28 25.21
CA THR A 72 -13.20 18.86 23.87
C THR A 72 -12.87 17.76 22.83
N ASP A 73 -11.86 16.93 23.10
CA ASP A 73 -11.48 15.82 22.20
C ASP A 73 -12.64 14.83 21.98
N VAL A 74 -13.39 14.47 23.04
CA VAL A 74 -14.56 13.57 22.94
C VAL A 74 -15.70 14.20 22.14
N LEU A 75 -16.02 15.47 22.38
CA LEU A 75 -17.10 16.17 21.66
C LEU A 75 -16.75 16.38 20.19
N LEU A 76 -15.50 16.71 19.87
CA LEU A 76 -15.03 16.82 18.48
C LEU A 76 -15.12 15.47 17.75
N LEU A 77 -14.73 14.38 18.42
CA LEU A 77 -14.86 13.04 17.84
C LEU A 77 -16.33 12.68 17.60
N ALA A 78 -17.23 13.01 18.52
CA ALA A 78 -18.66 12.79 18.36
C ALA A 78 -19.22 13.57 17.16
N ASP A 79 -18.92 14.86 17.02
CA ASP A 79 -19.35 15.67 15.87
C ASP A 79 -18.84 15.11 14.53
N ILE A 80 -17.56 14.71 14.47
CA ILE A 80 -16.99 14.08 13.28
C ILE A 80 -17.69 12.74 12.98
N PHE A 81 -18.00 11.94 14.00
CA PHE A 81 -18.67 10.65 13.83
C PHE A 81 -20.12 10.81 13.35
N GLU A 82 -20.87 11.79 13.86
CA GLU A 82 -22.22 12.09 13.36
C GLU A 82 -22.19 12.55 11.90
N LYS A 83 -21.27 13.45 11.53
CA LYS A 83 -21.07 13.85 10.12
C LYS A 83 -20.69 12.66 9.22
N PHE A 84 -19.87 11.74 9.74
CA PHE A 84 -19.53 10.51 9.05
C PHE A 84 -20.76 9.63 8.81
N ARG A 85 -21.64 9.47 9.82
CA ARG A 85 -22.90 8.74 9.69
C ARG A 85 -23.83 9.37 8.66
N ASP A 86 -24.00 10.70 8.71
CA ASP A 86 -24.83 11.43 7.75
C ASP A 86 -24.34 11.25 6.32
N ALA A 87 -23.03 11.43 6.09
CA ALA A 87 -22.43 11.27 4.76
C ALA A 87 -22.58 9.84 4.24
N CYS A 88 -22.39 8.84 5.10
CA CYS A 88 -22.55 7.43 4.76
C CYS A 88 -24.00 7.05 4.46
N SER A 89 -24.94 7.51 5.29
CA SER A 89 -26.37 7.29 5.10
C SER A 89 -26.85 7.91 3.80
N ALA A 90 -26.45 9.16 3.52
CA ALA A 90 -26.80 9.84 2.27
C ALA A 90 -26.20 9.16 1.03
N SER A 91 -24.97 8.65 1.13
CA SER A 91 -24.25 8.08 -0.03
C SER A 91 -24.62 6.62 -0.33
N TYR A 92 -24.91 5.82 0.69
CA TYR A 92 -25.04 4.36 0.56
C TYR A 92 -26.30 3.79 1.21
N GLY A 93 -27.05 4.60 1.98
CA GLY A 93 -28.27 4.18 2.65
C GLY A 93 -28.06 3.24 3.84
N LEU A 94 -26.84 3.12 4.36
CA LEU A 94 -26.50 2.30 5.51
C LEU A 94 -25.92 3.19 6.63
N ASP A 95 -26.22 2.86 7.89
CA ASP A 95 -25.64 3.55 9.04
C ASP A 95 -24.36 2.82 9.48
N PRO A 96 -23.18 3.50 9.46
CA PRO A 96 -21.93 2.88 9.84
C PRO A 96 -21.84 2.54 11.34
N ALA A 97 -22.74 3.06 12.19
CA ALA A 97 -22.80 2.70 13.62
C ALA A 97 -23.19 1.23 13.86
N HIS A 98 -23.75 0.54 12.87
CA HIS A 98 -24.04 -0.91 12.94
C HIS A 98 -22.85 -1.80 12.59
N TYR A 99 -21.68 -1.23 12.35
CA TYR A 99 -20.50 -1.96 11.89
C TYR A 99 -19.30 -1.70 12.81
N TYR A 100 -18.59 -2.77 13.15
CA TYR A 100 -17.34 -2.65 13.91
C TYR A 100 -16.23 -1.94 13.12
N THR A 101 -16.25 -2.06 11.79
CA THR A 101 -15.17 -1.54 10.94
C THR A 101 -15.72 -1.04 9.60
N LEU A 102 -15.07 0.00 9.05
CA LEU A 102 -15.41 0.53 7.73
C LEU A 102 -15.29 -0.51 6.60
N PRO A 103 -14.33 -1.45 6.60
CA PRO A 103 -14.32 -2.56 5.63
C PRO A 103 -15.55 -3.47 5.70
N GLY A 104 -16.13 -3.71 6.89
CA GLY A 104 -17.41 -4.43 6.98
C GLY A 104 -18.54 -3.62 6.34
N TYR A 105 -18.62 -2.34 6.68
CA TYR A 105 -19.61 -1.40 6.14
C TYR A 105 -19.55 -1.29 4.61
N THR A 106 -18.37 -1.08 4.02
CA THR A 106 -18.22 -0.92 2.57
C THR A 106 -18.57 -2.20 1.80
N TRP A 107 -18.33 -3.36 2.41
CA TRP A 107 -18.67 -4.64 1.80
C TRP A 107 -20.18 -4.74 1.61
N ASP A 108 -20.95 -4.44 2.65
CA ASP A 108 -22.41 -4.51 2.60
C ASP A 108 -23.01 -3.37 1.76
N ALA A 109 -22.41 -2.17 1.79
CA ALA A 109 -22.75 -1.07 0.89
C ALA A 109 -22.59 -1.47 -0.59
N MET A 110 -21.47 -2.11 -0.92
CA MET A 110 -21.18 -2.61 -2.26
C MET A 110 -22.17 -3.71 -2.68
N LEU A 111 -22.45 -4.69 -1.81
CA LEU A 111 -23.41 -5.76 -2.09
C LEU A 111 -24.81 -5.20 -2.33
N ARG A 112 -25.26 -4.27 -1.48
CA ARG A 112 -26.56 -3.61 -1.65
C ARG A 112 -26.64 -2.82 -2.94
N TYR A 113 -25.59 -2.07 -3.28
CA TYR A 113 -25.59 -1.21 -4.47
C TYR A 113 -25.53 -2.00 -5.78
N THR A 114 -24.68 -3.03 -5.84
CA THR A 114 -24.45 -3.83 -7.06
C THR A 114 -25.48 -4.94 -7.25
N GLY A 115 -26.09 -5.43 -6.17
CA GLY A 115 -26.99 -6.59 -6.20
C GLY A 115 -26.31 -7.91 -6.57
N VAL A 116 -24.97 -7.94 -6.62
CA VAL A 116 -24.21 -9.13 -7.01
C VAL A 116 -24.45 -10.28 -6.04
N ARG A 117 -24.56 -11.50 -6.57
CA ARG A 117 -24.63 -12.73 -5.79
C ARG A 117 -23.41 -13.57 -6.08
N PHE A 118 -22.60 -13.80 -5.06
CA PHE A 118 -21.40 -14.62 -5.16
C PHE A 118 -21.72 -16.09 -4.92
N GLU A 119 -21.30 -16.95 -5.84
CA GLU A 119 -21.15 -18.38 -5.57
C GLU A 119 -19.96 -18.58 -4.62
N LEU A 120 -20.17 -19.37 -3.57
CA LEU A 120 -19.09 -19.78 -2.68
C LEU A 120 -18.44 -21.06 -3.21
N LEU A 121 -17.11 -21.10 -3.22
CA LEU A 121 -16.38 -22.31 -3.59
C LEU A 121 -16.64 -23.40 -2.55
N THR A 122 -17.25 -24.51 -2.98
CA THR A 122 -17.50 -25.70 -2.14
C THR A 122 -16.42 -26.75 -2.25
N ASP A 123 -15.58 -26.68 -3.29
CA ASP A 123 -14.43 -27.54 -3.51
C ASP A 123 -13.17 -26.92 -2.88
N ILE A 124 -12.55 -27.64 -1.94
CA ILE A 124 -11.32 -27.21 -1.28
C ILE A 124 -10.15 -27.06 -2.27
N ASP A 125 -10.12 -27.85 -3.34
CA ASP A 125 -9.07 -27.76 -4.35
C ASP A 125 -9.21 -26.48 -5.20
N MET A 126 -10.42 -25.95 -5.38
CA MET A 126 -10.64 -24.64 -5.98
C MET A 126 -10.16 -23.52 -5.05
N VAL A 127 -10.44 -23.63 -3.74
CA VAL A 127 -9.98 -22.66 -2.74
C VAL A 127 -8.45 -22.60 -2.74
N LEU A 128 -7.78 -23.73 -2.55
CA LEU A 128 -6.32 -23.80 -2.52
C LEU A 128 -5.69 -23.37 -3.85
N PHE A 129 -6.33 -23.70 -4.98
CA PHE A 129 -5.89 -23.25 -6.29
C PHE A 129 -5.93 -21.72 -6.43
N VAL A 130 -7.06 -21.09 -6.08
CA VAL A 130 -7.18 -19.63 -6.12
C VAL A 130 -6.21 -18.96 -5.16
N GLU A 131 -6.02 -19.50 -3.95
CA GLU A 131 -5.06 -18.97 -2.97
C GLU A 131 -3.61 -18.98 -3.48
N ARG A 132 -3.21 -20.03 -4.21
CA ARG A 132 -1.90 -20.06 -4.87
C ARG A 132 -1.75 -18.98 -5.96
N GLY A 133 -2.86 -18.52 -6.52
CA GLY A 133 -2.95 -17.40 -7.44
C GLY A 133 -2.75 -16.02 -6.78
N ILE A 134 -2.89 -15.92 -5.46
CA ILE A 134 -2.87 -14.64 -4.75
C ILE A 134 -1.44 -14.13 -4.56
N ARG A 135 -1.12 -13.06 -5.29
CA ARG A 135 0.18 -12.37 -5.21
C ARG A 135 -0.02 -10.87 -5.29
N GLY A 136 0.36 -10.19 -4.21
CA GLY A 136 0.19 -8.74 -4.03
C GLY A 136 1.02 -7.89 -4.99
N GLY A 137 1.04 -6.57 -4.74
CA GLY A 137 1.81 -5.61 -5.52
C GLY A 137 3.32 -5.89 -5.51
N LEU A 138 3.95 -5.82 -6.69
CA LEU A 138 5.39 -5.95 -6.85
C LEU A 138 6.08 -4.69 -6.30
N SER A 139 7.19 -4.86 -5.59
CA SER A 139 8.06 -3.74 -5.24
C SER A 139 9.52 -4.18 -5.29
N GLN A 140 10.33 -3.42 -6.04
CA GLN A 140 11.74 -3.69 -6.27
C GLN A 140 12.49 -2.43 -6.70
N CYS A 141 13.81 -2.43 -6.48
CA CYS A 141 14.73 -1.42 -6.95
C CYS A 141 15.60 -2.04 -8.05
N SER A 142 15.54 -1.51 -9.26
CA SER A 142 16.26 -2.05 -10.43
C SER A 142 17.55 -1.25 -10.68
N LEU A 143 17.45 0.07 -10.81
CA LEU A 143 18.58 1.01 -10.81
C LEU A 143 18.65 1.70 -9.45
N ARG A 144 19.79 1.63 -8.77
CA ARG A 144 19.97 2.08 -7.38
C ARG A 144 20.46 3.51 -7.26
N TYR A 145 21.02 4.06 -8.33
CA TYR A 145 21.40 5.47 -8.42
C TYR A 145 21.08 6.02 -9.79
N ALA A 146 20.47 7.20 -9.85
CA ALA A 146 20.24 7.90 -11.11
C ALA A 146 20.30 9.41 -10.88
N ARG A 147 20.84 10.15 -11.85
CA ARG A 147 20.91 11.60 -11.83
C ARG A 147 20.39 12.16 -13.16
N ALA A 148 19.51 13.15 -13.09
CA ALA A 148 19.01 13.82 -14.27
C ALA A 148 20.09 14.73 -14.88
N ASN A 149 20.11 14.79 -16.21
CA ASN A 149 20.94 15.72 -16.98
C ASN A 149 20.07 16.36 -18.06
N ASN A 150 19.38 17.46 -17.76
CA ASN A 150 18.53 18.14 -18.74
C ASN A 150 18.55 19.65 -18.52
N ARG A 151 18.05 20.41 -19.50
CA ARG A 151 18.04 21.88 -19.48
C ARG A 151 17.41 22.53 -18.25
N HIS A 152 16.62 21.78 -17.46
CA HIS A 152 15.97 22.31 -16.26
C HIS A 152 16.79 22.10 -14.98
N VAL A 153 17.91 21.36 -15.03
CA VAL A 153 18.80 21.20 -13.88
C VAL A 153 19.96 22.20 -13.94
N PRO A 154 20.38 22.82 -12.82
CA PRO A 154 21.49 23.77 -12.81
C PRO A 154 22.83 23.18 -13.25
N THR A 155 23.01 21.87 -13.07
CA THR A 155 24.23 21.11 -13.38
C THR A 155 24.19 20.48 -14.78
N HIS A 156 23.41 21.03 -15.71
CA HIS A 156 23.26 20.49 -17.06
C HIS A 156 24.60 20.50 -17.80
N ASP A 157 24.98 19.34 -18.31
CA ASP A 157 26.15 19.16 -19.16
C ASP A 157 25.71 18.79 -20.57
N SER A 158 25.91 19.73 -21.52
CA SER A 158 25.58 19.54 -22.93
C SER A 158 26.43 18.49 -23.63
N SER A 159 27.55 18.05 -23.02
CA SER A 159 28.39 16.97 -23.57
C SER A 159 27.86 15.58 -23.23
N GLN A 160 26.94 15.47 -22.27
CA GLN A 160 26.34 14.22 -21.83
C GLN A 160 24.93 14.05 -22.40
N PRO A 161 24.43 12.81 -22.54
CA PRO A 161 23.06 12.57 -22.99
C PRO A 161 22.02 13.28 -22.10
N THR A 162 20.94 13.76 -22.72
CA THR A 162 19.85 14.41 -21.97
C THR A 162 18.99 13.36 -21.26
N THR A 163 18.98 13.39 -19.93
CA THR A 163 18.28 12.41 -19.08
C THR A 163 17.26 13.08 -18.16
N TYR A 164 16.05 12.52 -18.12
CA TYR A 164 14.96 12.89 -17.21
C TYR A 164 14.68 11.76 -16.22
N LEU A 165 14.38 12.13 -14.97
CA LEU A 165 13.86 11.22 -13.96
C LEU A 165 12.36 11.48 -13.79
N MET A 166 11.53 10.52 -14.19
CA MET A 166 10.07 10.66 -14.19
C MET A 166 9.44 9.72 -13.18
N TYR A 167 8.49 10.21 -12.38
CA TYR A 167 7.78 9.40 -11.39
C TYR A 167 6.31 9.29 -11.75
N TYR A 168 5.95 8.16 -12.37
CA TYR A 168 4.59 7.87 -12.80
C TYR A 168 3.87 6.95 -11.82
N ASP A 169 2.62 7.26 -11.51
CA ASP A 169 1.77 6.48 -10.62
C ASP A 169 0.38 6.27 -11.24
N VAL A 170 -0.13 5.05 -11.21
CA VAL A 170 -1.45 4.74 -11.77
C VAL A 170 -2.54 5.27 -10.86
N ASN A 171 -3.39 6.15 -11.39
CA ASN A 171 -4.60 6.57 -10.70
C ASN A 171 -5.50 5.37 -10.34
N ASN A 172 -5.59 5.05 -9.05
CA ASN A 172 -6.49 4.03 -8.52
C ASN A 172 -6.37 2.68 -9.27
N LEU A 173 -5.18 2.10 -9.30
CA LEU A 173 -4.87 0.87 -10.05
C LEU A 173 -5.88 -0.26 -9.78
N TYR A 174 -6.14 -0.56 -8.50
CA TYR A 174 -7.11 -1.60 -8.15
C TYR A 174 -8.53 -1.18 -8.51
N GLY A 175 -8.91 0.09 -8.41
CA GLY A 175 -10.19 0.58 -8.91
C GLY A 175 -10.37 0.36 -10.41
N TRP A 176 -9.33 0.60 -11.21
CA TRP A 176 -9.35 0.31 -12.64
C TRP A 176 -9.57 -1.19 -12.90
N ALA A 177 -8.90 -2.06 -12.16
CA ALA A 177 -9.07 -3.51 -12.26
C ALA A 177 -10.47 -3.96 -11.78
N MET A 178 -10.98 -3.34 -10.71
CA MET A 178 -12.33 -3.56 -10.19
C MET A 178 -13.42 -3.16 -11.18
N SER A 179 -13.15 -2.21 -12.08
CA SER A 179 -14.08 -1.85 -13.16
C SER A 179 -14.06 -2.79 -14.37
N LYS A 180 -13.27 -3.86 -14.35
CA LYS A 180 -13.24 -4.89 -15.42
C LYS A 180 -14.16 -6.05 -15.09
N SER A 181 -14.34 -6.97 -16.03
CA SER A 181 -15.07 -8.21 -15.77
C SER A 181 -14.39 -9.02 -14.68
N LEU A 182 -15.16 -9.35 -13.64
CA LEU A 182 -14.70 -10.11 -12.47
C LEU A 182 -15.57 -11.36 -12.28
N PRO A 183 -14.97 -12.48 -11.82
CA PRO A 183 -15.71 -13.70 -11.48
C PRO A 183 -16.80 -13.46 -10.44
N TYR A 184 -17.93 -14.18 -10.57
CA TYR A 184 -18.98 -14.21 -9.54
C TYR A 184 -19.69 -15.56 -9.37
N ALA A 185 -19.71 -16.44 -10.37
CA ALA A 185 -20.44 -17.72 -10.32
C ALA A 185 -19.94 -18.76 -11.35
N ASN A 186 -20.58 -19.93 -11.37
CA ASN A 186 -20.42 -21.05 -12.30
C ASN A 186 -18.99 -21.62 -12.33
N PHE A 187 -18.40 -21.86 -11.16
CA PHE A 187 -17.02 -22.35 -11.05
C PHE A 187 -16.94 -23.84 -11.37
N GLN A 188 -16.21 -24.19 -12.43
CA GLN A 188 -16.13 -25.58 -12.90
C GLN A 188 -14.73 -25.90 -13.42
N TRP A 189 -14.21 -27.08 -13.07
CA TRP A 189 -12.99 -27.60 -13.69
C TRP A 189 -13.27 -27.97 -15.15
N LEU A 190 -12.30 -27.72 -16.04
CA LEU A 190 -12.33 -28.30 -17.38
C LEU A 190 -11.72 -29.71 -17.37
N ASP A 191 -12.35 -30.64 -18.09
CA ASP A 191 -11.90 -32.04 -18.18
C ASP A 191 -10.64 -32.19 -19.05
N ASP A 192 -10.50 -31.36 -20.09
CA ASP A 192 -9.38 -31.38 -21.03
C ASP A 192 -8.59 -30.04 -20.98
N PRO A 193 -7.80 -29.80 -19.92
CA PRO A 193 -7.05 -28.57 -19.78
C PRO A 193 -5.87 -28.46 -20.76
N GLU A 194 -5.31 -29.58 -21.23
CA GLU A 194 -4.08 -29.57 -22.06
C GLU A 194 -4.33 -29.00 -23.47
N ASN A 195 -5.55 -29.14 -24.00
CA ASN A 195 -5.96 -28.58 -25.29
C ASN A 195 -6.59 -27.18 -25.20
N PHE A 196 -6.66 -26.58 -24.00
CA PHE A 196 -7.27 -25.27 -23.82
C PHE A 196 -6.36 -24.12 -24.25
N ASP A 197 -6.79 -23.35 -25.26
CA ASP A 197 -6.08 -22.16 -25.71
C ASP A 197 -6.69 -20.88 -25.14
N ALA A 198 -6.06 -20.36 -24.08
CA ALA A 198 -6.44 -19.10 -23.45
C ALA A 198 -6.32 -17.87 -24.36
N THR A 199 -5.54 -17.92 -25.45
CA THR A 199 -5.32 -16.78 -26.35
C THR A 199 -6.54 -16.45 -27.21
N THR A 200 -7.43 -17.42 -27.39
CA THR A 200 -8.68 -17.26 -28.16
C THR A 200 -9.79 -16.55 -27.38
N VAL A 201 -9.66 -16.41 -26.06
CA VAL A 201 -10.72 -15.88 -25.18
C VAL A 201 -10.75 -14.34 -25.24
N PRO A 202 -11.85 -13.72 -25.69
CA PRO A 202 -11.98 -12.25 -25.67
C PRO A 202 -11.96 -11.70 -24.24
N THR A 203 -11.37 -10.52 -24.06
CA THR A 203 -11.26 -9.89 -22.72
C THR A 203 -12.60 -9.43 -22.13
N ASP A 204 -13.62 -9.31 -22.97
CA ASP A 204 -15.00 -8.92 -22.67
C ASP A 204 -15.96 -10.12 -22.67
N SER A 205 -15.44 -11.35 -22.80
CA SER A 205 -16.22 -12.58 -22.67
C SER A 205 -16.93 -12.69 -21.32
N ASP A 206 -18.18 -13.15 -21.34
CA ASP A 206 -18.95 -13.47 -20.12
C ASP A 206 -18.38 -14.68 -19.35
N VAL A 207 -17.48 -15.43 -19.98
CA VAL A 207 -16.75 -16.57 -19.37
C VAL A 207 -15.27 -16.24 -19.26
N GLY A 208 -14.73 -16.43 -18.05
CA GLY A 208 -13.31 -16.25 -17.74
C GLY A 208 -12.67 -17.51 -17.18
N TYR A 209 -11.34 -17.47 -17.07
CA TYR A 209 -10.53 -18.62 -16.67
C TYR A 209 -9.37 -18.25 -15.74
N ILE A 210 -9.09 -19.13 -14.78
CA ILE A 210 -7.82 -19.18 -14.03
C ILE A 210 -7.14 -20.50 -14.37
N LEU A 211 -5.85 -20.44 -14.72
CA LEU A 211 -5.09 -21.58 -15.21
C LEU A 211 -3.90 -21.90 -14.32
N GLU A 212 -3.61 -23.19 -14.12
CA GLU A 212 -2.29 -23.67 -13.69
C GLU A 212 -1.43 -23.96 -14.92
N VAL A 213 -0.33 -23.25 -15.10
CA VAL A 213 0.52 -23.39 -16.29
C VAL A 213 2.00 -23.56 -15.95
N ASP A 214 2.74 -24.16 -16.87
CA ASP A 214 4.19 -24.07 -16.91
C ASP A 214 4.61 -23.08 -18.01
N LEU A 215 5.50 -22.14 -17.66
CA LEU A 215 6.03 -21.13 -18.57
C LEU A 215 7.54 -21.21 -18.60
N GLU A 216 8.13 -21.35 -19.77
CA GLU A 216 9.55 -21.11 -19.99
C GLU A 216 9.79 -19.59 -20.10
N TYR A 217 10.89 -19.12 -19.51
CA TYR A 217 11.38 -17.75 -19.62
C TYR A 217 12.59 -17.72 -20.57
N PRO A 218 12.41 -17.38 -21.86
CA PRO A 218 13.49 -17.42 -22.82
C PRO A 218 14.65 -16.48 -22.46
N ARG A 219 15.88 -16.97 -22.68
CA ARG A 219 17.12 -16.25 -22.33
C ARG A 219 17.25 -14.90 -23.07
N ASP A 220 16.74 -14.81 -24.29
CA ASP A 220 16.74 -13.60 -25.12
C ASP A 220 15.85 -12.49 -24.54
N LEU A 221 14.89 -12.81 -23.66
CA LEU A 221 14.07 -11.81 -22.96
C LEU A 221 14.73 -11.25 -21.71
N HIS A 222 15.86 -11.81 -21.26
CA HIS A 222 16.46 -11.46 -19.96
C HIS A 222 16.79 -9.97 -19.85
N ASP A 223 17.40 -9.37 -20.88
CA ASP A 223 17.73 -7.93 -20.86
C ASP A 223 16.45 -7.08 -21.02
N ALA A 224 15.57 -7.44 -21.96
CA ALA A 224 14.34 -6.71 -22.24
C ALA A 224 13.38 -6.68 -21.04
N HIS A 225 13.39 -7.73 -20.22
CA HIS A 225 12.53 -7.85 -19.04
C HIS A 225 13.27 -7.59 -17.73
N ALA A 226 14.55 -7.19 -17.76
CA ALA A 226 15.37 -7.03 -16.56
C ALA A 226 14.73 -6.08 -15.54
N ASP A 227 14.14 -4.98 -16.02
CA ASP A 227 13.62 -3.91 -15.18
C ASP A 227 12.26 -4.24 -14.54
N LEU A 228 11.41 -5.01 -15.23
CA LEU A 228 10.06 -5.38 -14.78
C LEU A 228 9.65 -6.84 -15.13
N PRO A 229 10.32 -7.87 -14.59
CA PRO A 229 10.05 -9.24 -14.99
C PRO A 229 8.58 -9.67 -14.76
N LEU A 230 8.07 -10.44 -15.72
CA LEU A 230 6.72 -11.02 -15.70
C LEU A 230 6.58 -12.14 -14.66
N CYS A 231 5.33 -12.43 -14.29
CA CYS A 231 4.94 -13.56 -13.44
C CYS A 231 5.70 -13.64 -12.10
N PRO A 232 5.62 -12.63 -11.21
CA PRO A 232 6.30 -12.69 -9.92
C PRO A 232 5.83 -13.89 -9.09
N THR A 233 6.72 -14.44 -8.27
CA THR A 233 6.48 -15.62 -7.42
C THR A 233 6.75 -15.33 -5.95
N ARG A 234 6.04 -16.01 -5.03
CA ARG A 234 6.41 -16.05 -3.62
C ARG A 234 7.44 -17.16 -3.44
N ASP A 235 8.68 -16.78 -3.14
CA ASP A 235 9.77 -17.73 -2.96
C ASP A 235 10.84 -17.15 -2.02
N LYS A 236 11.74 -18.00 -1.55
CA LYS A 236 12.89 -17.62 -0.74
C LYS A 236 13.99 -17.10 -1.67
N PRO A 237 14.48 -15.87 -1.45
CA PRO A 237 15.69 -15.44 -2.13
C PRO A 237 16.87 -16.39 -1.88
N PRO A 238 17.83 -16.48 -2.82
CA PRO A 238 19.05 -17.25 -2.61
C PRO A 238 19.72 -16.92 -1.27
N GLY A 239 20.00 -17.96 -0.48
CA GLY A 239 20.63 -17.83 0.85
C GLY A 239 19.74 -17.23 1.96
N LYS A 240 18.43 -17.03 1.73
CA LYS A 240 17.50 -16.51 2.74
C LYS A 240 16.45 -17.55 3.16
N ARG A 241 15.94 -17.40 4.39
CA ARG A 241 14.92 -18.30 4.95
C ARG A 241 13.48 -17.81 4.75
N GLN A 242 13.29 -16.50 4.61
CA GLN A 242 11.97 -15.87 4.51
C GLN A 242 11.52 -15.76 3.06
N GLU A 243 10.28 -16.15 2.80
CA GLU A 243 9.64 -15.96 1.50
C GLU A 243 9.37 -14.49 1.23
N LYS A 244 9.55 -14.08 -0.02
CA LYS A 244 9.24 -12.75 -0.54
C LYS A 244 8.58 -12.87 -1.89
N LEU A 245 7.85 -11.82 -2.28
CA LEU A 245 7.42 -11.67 -3.66
C LEU A 245 8.60 -11.20 -4.51
N LEU A 246 9.04 -12.06 -5.43
CA LEU A 246 10.20 -11.91 -6.30
C LEU A 246 9.74 -11.84 -7.76
N ALA A 247 10.28 -10.87 -8.52
CA ALA A 247 10.19 -10.86 -9.97
C ALA A 247 11.51 -11.40 -10.53
N THR A 248 11.50 -12.66 -10.96
CA THR A 248 12.67 -13.42 -11.40
C THR A 248 12.54 -13.85 -12.85
N LEU A 249 13.66 -14.24 -13.46
CA LEU A 249 13.72 -14.77 -14.83
C LEU A 249 13.80 -16.31 -14.84
N TYR A 250 13.43 -16.98 -13.74
CA TYR A 250 13.27 -18.44 -13.73
C TYR A 250 12.06 -18.86 -14.56
N ASP A 251 12.11 -20.07 -15.10
CA ASP A 251 10.90 -20.75 -15.57
C ASP A 251 9.88 -20.83 -14.44
N LYS A 252 8.60 -20.76 -14.80
CA LYS A 252 7.50 -20.81 -13.85
C LYS A 252 6.85 -22.18 -13.96
N SER A 253 6.90 -22.95 -12.88
CA SER A 253 6.25 -24.27 -12.80
C SER A 253 4.99 -24.18 -11.96
N ARG A 254 3.89 -24.78 -12.45
CA ARG A 254 2.57 -24.80 -11.79
C ARG A 254 2.11 -23.39 -11.36
N TYR A 255 2.35 -22.40 -12.22
CA TYR A 255 1.99 -21.01 -11.98
C TYR A 255 0.49 -20.83 -12.16
N VAL A 256 -0.21 -20.38 -11.10
CA VAL A 256 -1.65 -20.12 -11.18
C VAL A 256 -1.88 -18.68 -11.61
N THR A 257 -2.51 -18.43 -12.76
CA THR A 257 -2.70 -17.07 -13.30
C THR A 257 -4.07 -16.87 -13.95
N HIS A 258 -4.53 -15.62 -13.97
CA HIS A 258 -5.75 -15.23 -14.69
C HIS A 258 -5.47 -15.20 -16.20
N TYR A 259 -6.43 -15.65 -17.02
CA TYR A 259 -6.23 -15.79 -18.47
C TYR A 259 -5.71 -14.52 -19.15
N ARG A 260 -6.21 -13.33 -18.76
CA ARG A 260 -5.75 -12.04 -19.30
C ARG A 260 -4.27 -11.74 -19.04
N ASN A 261 -3.77 -12.11 -17.87
CA ASN A 261 -2.36 -11.94 -17.54
C ASN A 261 -1.51 -12.95 -18.33
N LEU A 262 -1.98 -14.20 -18.47
CA LEU A 262 -1.35 -15.21 -19.32
C LEU A 262 -1.24 -14.73 -20.78
N GLN A 263 -2.34 -14.25 -21.37
CA GLN A 263 -2.37 -13.71 -22.73
C GLN A 263 -1.29 -12.64 -22.95
N GLN A 264 -1.17 -11.70 -22.00
CA GLN A 264 -0.13 -10.68 -22.08
C GLN A 264 1.27 -11.25 -21.94
N CYS A 265 1.48 -12.23 -21.05
CA CYS A 265 2.77 -12.88 -20.90
C CYS A 265 3.22 -13.57 -22.19
N LEU A 266 2.31 -14.28 -22.86
CA LEU A 266 2.60 -14.95 -24.14
C LEU A 266 2.87 -13.93 -25.26
N ARG A 267 2.09 -12.84 -25.32
CA ARG A 267 2.34 -11.73 -26.26
C ARG A 267 3.73 -11.10 -26.06
N LEU A 268 4.19 -11.03 -24.82
CA LEU A 268 5.51 -10.50 -24.45
C LEU A 268 6.63 -11.56 -24.55
N GLY A 269 6.36 -12.72 -25.15
CA GLY A 269 7.38 -13.71 -25.52
C GLY A 269 7.59 -14.85 -24.54
N MET A 270 6.90 -14.89 -23.39
CA MET A 270 6.92 -16.08 -22.52
C MET A 270 6.38 -17.29 -23.28
N ARG A 271 6.97 -18.47 -23.09
CA ARG A 271 6.56 -19.68 -23.81
C ARG A 271 5.73 -20.58 -22.90
N LEU A 272 4.48 -20.84 -23.29
CA LEU A 272 3.63 -21.82 -22.63
C LEU A 272 4.10 -23.23 -22.99
N THR A 273 4.52 -24.00 -21.99
CA THR A 273 4.98 -25.38 -22.20
C THR A 273 3.92 -26.39 -21.77
N ARG A 274 3.07 -26.06 -20.80
CA ARG A 274 1.98 -26.94 -20.35
C ARG A 274 0.83 -26.17 -19.72
N VAL A 275 -0.40 -26.57 -20.01
CA VAL A 275 -1.59 -26.24 -19.23
C VAL A 275 -1.97 -27.45 -18.39
N ARG A 276 -2.03 -27.29 -17.06
CA ARG A 276 -2.24 -28.41 -16.13
C ARG A 276 -3.67 -28.51 -15.64
N ARG A 277 -4.27 -27.37 -15.29
CA ARG A 277 -5.63 -27.23 -14.75
C ARG A 277 -6.23 -25.93 -15.25
N VAL A 278 -7.53 -25.95 -15.52
CA VAL A 278 -8.28 -24.75 -15.90
C VAL A 278 -9.57 -24.70 -15.10
N LEU A 279 -9.78 -23.59 -14.39
CA LEU A 279 -11.02 -23.27 -13.70
C LEU A 279 -11.79 -22.25 -14.55
N ARG A 280 -12.95 -22.65 -15.10
CA ARG A 280 -13.88 -21.74 -15.79
C ARG A 280 -14.83 -21.08 -14.80
N PHE A 281 -15.28 -19.87 -15.11
CA PHE A 281 -16.28 -19.14 -14.33
C PHE A 281 -17.04 -18.11 -15.17
N ALA A 282 -18.23 -17.73 -14.72
CA ALA A 282 -18.95 -16.57 -15.21
C ALA A 282 -18.35 -15.28 -14.62
N GLN A 283 -18.19 -14.27 -15.47
CA GLN A 283 -17.66 -12.95 -15.12
C GLN A 283 -18.49 -11.84 -15.75
N SER A 284 -18.51 -10.67 -15.11
CA SER A 284 -19.11 -9.45 -15.66
C SER A 284 -18.52 -8.22 -14.95
N PRO A 285 -18.65 -6.99 -15.49
CA PRO A 285 -18.13 -5.79 -14.84
C PRO A 285 -19.03 -5.29 -13.69
N TRP A 286 -19.54 -6.20 -12.85
CA TRP A 286 -20.53 -5.91 -11.81
C TRP A 286 -20.08 -4.88 -10.78
N LEU A 287 -18.77 -4.77 -10.51
CA LEU A 287 -18.24 -3.81 -9.53
C LEU A 287 -18.00 -2.41 -10.12
N ARG A 288 -18.01 -2.27 -11.45
CA ARG A 288 -17.73 -1.02 -12.16
C ARG A 288 -18.63 0.13 -11.69
N VAL A 289 -19.93 -0.14 -11.54
CA VAL A 289 -20.92 0.85 -11.14
C VAL A 289 -20.63 1.44 -9.76
N TYR A 290 -20.12 0.63 -8.82
CA TYR A 290 -19.74 1.08 -7.48
C TYR A 290 -18.47 1.92 -7.49
N ILE A 291 -17.49 1.55 -8.32
CA ILE A 291 -16.26 2.36 -8.52
C ILE A 291 -16.61 3.72 -9.14
N GLU A 292 -17.51 3.75 -10.12
CA GLU A 292 -17.98 4.98 -10.76
C GLU A 292 -18.74 5.88 -9.76
N LEU A 293 -19.62 5.31 -8.93
CA LEU A 293 -20.27 6.02 -7.82
C LEU A 293 -19.24 6.70 -6.92
N ASN A 294 -18.30 5.94 -6.36
CA ASN A 294 -17.31 6.46 -5.41
C ASN A 294 -16.38 7.49 -6.06
N THR A 295 -16.06 7.31 -7.35
CA THR A 295 -15.25 8.28 -8.10
C THR A 295 -16.01 9.59 -8.31
N ALA A 296 -17.31 9.52 -8.61
CA ALA A 296 -18.15 10.69 -8.77
C ALA A 296 -18.36 11.44 -7.45
N LEU A 297 -18.60 10.71 -6.35
CA LEU A 297 -18.71 11.27 -5.00
C LEU A 297 -17.39 11.95 -4.58
N ARG A 298 -16.25 11.28 -4.81
CA ARG A 298 -14.92 11.84 -4.53
C ARG A 298 -14.61 13.09 -5.33
N THR A 299 -15.07 13.16 -6.58
CA THR A 299 -14.89 14.35 -7.44
C THR A 299 -15.74 15.54 -6.97
N ARG A 300 -16.95 15.27 -6.45
CA ARG A 300 -17.88 16.30 -5.94
C ARG A 300 -17.57 16.75 -4.51
N ALA A 301 -16.89 15.92 -3.72
CA ALA A 301 -16.55 16.21 -2.33
C ALA A 301 -15.72 17.51 -2.20
N SER A 302 -16.21 18.41 -1.33
CA SER A 302 -15.59 19.72 -1.08
C SER A 302 -14.52 19.68 0.00
N ASN A 303 -14.57 18.68 0.89
CA ASN A 303 -13.67 18.54 2.03
C ASN A 303 -12.73 17.33 1.88
N ASP A 304 -11.60 17.35 2.61
CA ASP A 304 -10.62 16.26 2.57
C ASP A 304 -11.14 14.96 3.21
N PHE A 305 -12.02 15.08 4.20
CA PHE A 305 -12.59 13.92 4.89
C PHE A 305 -13.36 13.01 3.94
N GLU A 306 -14.35 13.56 3.23
CA GLU A 306 -15.14 12.84 2.24
C GLU A 306 -14.28 12.29 1.09
N ARG A 307 -13.35 13.10 0.59
CA ARG A 307 -12.41 12.66 -0.46
C ARG A 307 -11.60 11.43 -0.04
N ASN A 308 -11.18 11.38 1.23
CA ASN A 308 -10.47 10.25 1.80
C ASN A 308 -11.40 9.06 2.08
N LEU A 309 -12.63 9.32 2.56
CA LEU A 309 -13.64 8.30 2.78
C LEU A 309 -13.94 7.53 1.49
N TYR A 310 -14.36 8.22 0.41
CA TYR A 310 -14.71 7.57 -0.85
C TYR A 310 -13.53 6.82 -1.50
N LYS A 311 -12.29 7.31 -1.29
CA LYS A 311 -11.08 6.58 -1.70
C LYS A 311 -10.92 5.28 -0.90
N LEU A 312 -11.12 5.35 0.41
CA LEU A 312 -10.99 4.20 1.30
C LEU A 312 -12.06 3.14 1.04
N MET A 313 -13.29 3.55 0.70
CA MET A 313 -14.40 2.65 0.38
C MET A 313 -14.05 1.68 -0.76
N ASN A 314 -13.42 2.18 -1.83
CA ASN A 314 -12.91 1.33 -2.92
C ASN A 314 -11.82 0.36 -2.45
N ASN A 315 -10.79 0.86 -1.76
CA ASN A 315 -9.67 0.04 -1.32
C ASN A 315 -10.09 -1.05 -0.31
N ALA A 316 -11.06 -0.74 0.53
CA ALA A 316 -11.54 -1.65 1.57
C ALA A 316 -12.40 -2.79 0.99
N VAL A 317 -13.14 -2.59 -0.11
CA VAL A 317 -13.82 -3.69 -0.84
C VAL A 317 -12.79 -4.72 -1.30
N PHE A 318 -11.71 -4.27 -1.96
CA PHE A 318 -10.63 -5.16 -2.36
C PHE A 318 -10.04 -5.92 -1.16
N GLY A 319 -9.75 -5.23 -0.06
CA GLY A 319 -9.24 -5.86 1.16
C GLY A 319 -10.14 -6.97 1.71
N LYS A 320 -11.46 -6.80 1.63
CA LYS A 320 -12.45 -7.81 2.08
C LYS A 320 -12.52 -9.05 1.20
N THR A 321 -12.27 -8.91 -0.10
CA THR A 321 -12.13 -10.08 -0.98
C THR A 321 -10.93 -10.94 -0.62
N MET A 322 -9.93 -10.38 0.07
CA MET A 322 -8.65 -11.03 0.42
C MET A 322 -8.57 -11.47 1.89
N GLU A 323 -9.69 -11.45 2.61
CA GLU A 323 -9.74 -11.77 4.03
C GLU A 323 -9.41 -13.26 4.27
N ASN A 324 -8.33 -13.53 5.02
CA ASN A 324 -7.94 -14.89 5.38
C ASN A 324 -8.66 -15.35 6.65
N VAL A 325 -9.74 -16.10 6.47
CA VAL A 325 -10.54 -16.64 7.58
C VAL A 325 -9.81 -17.68 8.43
N ARG A 326 -8.66 -18.21 7.99
CA ARG A 326 -7.83 -19.14 8.80
C ARG A 326 -7.08 -18.42 9.93
N ASP A 327 -6.86 -17.11 9.80
CA ASP A 327 -6.16 -16.31 10.81
C ASP A 327 -7.10 -15.89 11.96
N HIS A 328 -8.39 -16.19 11.86
CA HIS A 328 -9.35 -15.92 12.93
C HIS A 328 -9.10 -16.84 14.12
N VAL A 329 -9.12 -16.27 15.32
CA VAL A 329 -8.93 -16.98 16.59
C VAL A 329 -10.16 -16.78 17.48
N ASP A 330 -10.44 -17.76 18.32
CA ASP A 330 -11.47 -17.64 19.35
C ASP A 330 -10.79 -17.19 20.65
N VAL A 331 -11.12 -15.99 21.13
CA VAL A 331 -10.60 -15.46 22.40
C VAL A 331 -11.66 -15.58 23.49
N ARG A 332 -11.29 -16.18 24.62
CA ARG A 332 -12.15 -16.32 25.80
C ARG A 332 -11.54 -15.57 26.98
N LEU A 333 -12.28 -14.59 27.51
CA LEU A 333 -11.94 -13.94 28.77
C LEU A 333 -12.54 -14.76 29.91
N VAL A 334 -11.71 -15.22 30.84
CA VAL A 334 -12.13 -16.02 31.99
C VAL A 334 -11.57 -15.47 33.29
N THR A 335 -12.37 -15.60 34.34
CA THR A 335 -12.07 -15.05 35.67
C THR A 335 -11.90 -16.11 36.76
N GLN A 336 -12.05 -17.38 36.40
CA GLN A 336 -11.98 -18.53 37.32
C GLN A 336 -11.01 -19.57 36.79
N TRP A 337 -10.26 -20.19 37.71
CA TRP A 337 -9.29 -21.24 37.39
C TRP A 337 -9.95 -22.59 37.15
N ASP A 338 -10.90 -22.97 38.01
CA ASP A 338 -11.56 -24.27 38.06
C ASP A 338 -12.99 -24.23 37.49
N GLY A 339 -13.46 -25.38 37.01
CA GLY A 339 -14.81 -25.55 36.44
C GLY A 339 -14.86 -25.81 34.94
N ARG A 340 -16.05 -26.09 34.41
CA ARG A 340 -16.24 -26.59 33.03
C ARG A 340 -15.81 -25.60 31.93
N TYR A 341 -15.92 -24.30 32.20
CA TYR A 341 -15.59 -23.21 31.26
C TYR A 341 -14.44 -22.33 31.77
N SER A 342 -13.63 -22.88 32.66
CA SER A 342 -12.57 -22.16 33.36
C SER A 342 -11.28 -22.08 32.55
N ALA A 343 -10.29 -21.35 33.09
CA ALA A 343 -8.97 -21.28 32.51
C ALA A 343 -8.34 -22.67 32.33
N GLU A 344 -8.37 -23.53 33.36
CA GLU A 344 -7.83 -24.90 33.30
C GLU A 344 -8.47 -25.72 32.18
N ALA A 345 -9.82 -25.73 32.13
CA ALA A 345 -10.55 -26.50 31.13
C ALA A 345 -10.30 -26.01 29.69
N LEU A 346 -10.10 -24.70 29.49
CA LEU A 346 -9.79 -24.14 28.17
C LEU A 346 -8.33 -24.38 27.75
N ILE A 347 -7.37 -24.31 28.69
CA ILE A 347 -5.95 -24.60 28.45
C ILE A 347 -5.75 -26.07 28.10
N ALA A 348 -6.51 -26.97 28.73
CA ALA A 348 -6.46 -28.40 28.45
C ALA A 348 -7.00 -28.79 27.06
N LYS A 349 -7.62 -27.86 26.32
CA LYS A 349 -8.13 -28.17 24.98
C LYS A 349 -7.00 -28.34 23.96
N PRO A 350 -7.12 -29.29 23.02
CA PRO A 350 -6.09 -29.55 22.01
C PRO A 350 -5.86 -28.38 21.05
N ASN A 351 -6.82 -27.47 20.91
CA ASN A 351 -6.72 -26.26 20.10
C ASN A 351 -6.27 -25.03 20.88
N PHE A 352 -5.80 -25.18 22.12
CA PHE A 352 -5.17 -24.10 22.86
C PHE A 352 -3.98 -23.52 22.08
N HIS A 353 -3.95 -22.19 21.94
CA HIS A 353 -2.86 -21.49 21.29
C HIS A 353 -1.96 -20.77 22.28
N SER A 354 -2.55 -19.88 23.07
CA SER A 354 -1.82 -18.97 23.95
C SER A 354 -2.70 -18.51 25.11
N ARG A 355 -2.08 -17.91 26.13
CA ARG A 355 -2.78 -17.21 27.22
C ARG A 355 -2.14 -15.87 27.52
N SER A 356 -2.95 -14.89 27.87
CA SER A 356 -2.53 -13.57 28.34
C SER A 356 -3.20 -13.28 29.68
N VAL A 357 -2.40 -13.21 30.75
CA VAL A 357 -2.90 -12.92 32.11
C VAL A 357 -2.88 -11.41 32.31
N PHE A 358 -4.05 -10.81 32.55
CA PHE A 358 -4.19 -9.36 32.76
C PHE A 358 -4.18 -9.01 34.25
N SER A 359 -4.73 -9.88 35.09
CA SER A 359 -4.71 -9.76 36.54
C SER A 359 -4.88 -11.12 37.19
N GLU A 360 -4.82 -11.18 38.53
CA GLU A 360 -5.11 -12.40 39.30
C GLU A 360 -6.47 -13.02 38.97
N ASN A 361 -7.44 -12.19 38.54
CA ASN A 361 -8.82 -12.58 38.29
C ASN A 361 -9.22 -12.49 36.82
N LEU A 362 -8.28 -12.29 35.88
CA LEU A 362 -8.63 -12.17 34.46
C LEU A 362 -7.52 -12.69 33.55
N VAL A 363 -7.86 -13.69 32.74
CA VAL A 363 -6.98 -14.23 31.69
C VAL A 363 -7.74 -14.33 30.37
N ALA A 364 -7.10 -13.91 29.28
CA ALA A 364 -7.51 -14.24 27.92
C ALA A 364 -6.88 -15.59 27.52
N ILE A 365 -7.72 -16.52 27.10
CA ILE A 365 -7.30 -17.77 26.48
C ILE A 365 -7.59 -17.69 24.98
N GLU A 366 -6.55 -17.82 24.16
CA GLU A 366 -6.68 -17.86 22.72
C GLU A 366 -6.73 -19.32 22.25
N LEU A 367 -7.76 -19.66 21.48
CA LEU A 367 -7.95 -20.97 20.89
C LEU A 367 -7.92 -20.86 19.36
N ARG A 368 -7.26 -21.82 18.71
CA ARG A 368 -7.33 -21.99 17.26
C ARG A 368 -8.73 -22.49 16.88
N ARG A 369 -9.26 -22.04 15.75
CA ARG A 369 -10.53 -22.55 15.24
C ARG A 369 -10.32 -23.95 14.65
N LEU A 370 -11.12 -24.91 15.11
CA LEU A 370 -11.11 -26.29 14.61
C LEU A 370 -11.82 -26.41 13.26
N GLU A 371 -12.80 -25.54 13.02
CA GLU A 371 -13.56 -25.48 11.78
C GLU A 371 -13.42 -24.09 11.16
N VAL A 372 -13.12 -24.05 9.87
CA VAL A 372 -12.99 -22.81 9.10
C VAL A 372 -14.06 -22.80 8.02
N LYS A 373 -14.94 -21.80 8.08
CA LYS A 373 -15.97 -21.57 7.05
C LYS A 373 -15.42 -20.62 5.99
N PHE A 374 -15.12 -21.13 4.80
CA PHE A 374 -14.75 -20.31 3.64
C PHE A 374 -16.00 -19.60 3.07
N ASN A 375 -16.18 -18.35 3.47
CA ASN A 375 -17.31 -17.51 3.06
C ASN A 375 -16.86 -16.18 2.41
N LYS A 376 -15.63 -16.14 1.89
CA LYS A 376 -15.04 -14.97 1.26
C LYS A 376 -14.79 -15.28 -0.22
N PRO A 377 -15.16 -14.38 -1.15
CA PRO A 377 -14.97 -14.59 -2.58
C PRO A 377 -13.52 -14.26 -2.98
N ILE A 378 -12.57 -15.06 -2.52
CA ILE A 378 -11.13 -14.87 -2.75
C ILE A 378 -10.72 -14.85 -4.22
N TYR A 379 -11.53 -15.47 -5.09
CA TYR A 379 -11.35 -15.45 -6.54
C TYR A 379 -11.47 -14.04 -7.14
N VAL A 380 -12.26 -13.16 -6.51
CA VAL A 380 -12.40 -11.76 -6.94
C VAL A 380 -11.08 -11.04 -6.70
N GLY A 381 -10.55 -11.15 -5.48
CA GLY A 381 -9.32 -10.46 -5.11
C GLY A 381 -8.09 -10.98 -5.85
N MET A 382 -8.01 -12.29 -6.10
CA MET A 382 -7.00 -12.88 -7.00
C MET A 382 -7.09 -12.28 -8.41
N SER A 383 -8.30 -12.19 -8.98
CA SER A 383 -8.51 -11.65 -10.33
C SER A 383 -8.16 -10.17 -10.41
N ILE A 384 -8.53 -9.36 -9.39
CA ILE A 384 -8.16 -7.95 -9.30
C ILE A 384 -6.63 -7.79 -9.31
N LEU A 385 -5.91 -8.60 -8.51
CA LEU A 385 -4.45 -8.58 -8.43
C LEU A 385 -3.76 -8.97 -9.74
N GLU A 386 -4.31 -9.91 -10.51
CA GLU A 386 -3.74 -10.32 -11.79
C GLU A 386 -4.07 -9.31 -12.89
N ILE A 387 -5.32 -8.84 -12.97
CA ILE A 387 -5.74 -7.80 -13.92
C ILE A 387 -5.00 -6.49 -13.66
N SER A 388 -4.74 -6.10 -12.41
CA SER A 388 -3.99 -4.87 -12.11
C SER A 388 -2.57 -4.90 -12.67
N LYS A 389 -1.89 -6.06 -12.66
CA LYS A 389 -0.53 -6.18 -13.21
C LYS A 389 -0.53 -5.88 -14.71
N THR A 390 -1.60 -6.26 -15.42
CA THR A 390 -1.63 -6.07 -16.87
C THR A 390 -1.56 -4.60 -17.28
N ARG A 391 -2.05 -3.69 -16.41
CA ARG A 391 -2.02 -2.25 -16.67
C ARG A 391 -0.62 -1.66 -16.61
N LEU A 392 0.20 -2.13 -15.66
CA LEU A 392 1.60 -1.70 -15.55
C LEU A 392 2.43 -2.29 -16.68
N TYR A 393 2.23 -3.56 -17.00
CA TYR A 393 2.89 -4.20 -18.13
C TYR A 393 2.51 -3.54 -19.45
N GLU A 394 1.24 -3.17 -19.65
CA GLU A 394 0.78 -2.42 -20.83
C GLU A 394 1.51 -1.08 -20.94
N PHE A 395 1.56 -0.31 -19.85
CA PHE A 395 2.23 0.99 -19.88
C PHE A 395 3.75 0.86 -20.16
N HIS A 396 4.41 -0.10 -19.53
CA HIS A 396 5.85 -0.28 -19.73
C HIS A 396 6.17 -0.89 -21.10
N TYR A 397 5.64 -2.08 -21.40
CA TYR A 397 6.03 -2.87 -22.57
C TYR A 397 5.33 -2.46 -23.86
N ASP A 398 4.06 -2.02 -23.79
CA ASP A 398 3.31 -1.67 -25.00
C ASP A 398 3.43 -0.17 -25.35
N TYR A 399 3.90 0.68 -24.42
CA TYR A 399 4.06 2.12 -24.63
C TYR A 399 5.49 2.65 -24.39
N MET A 400 6.05 2.52 -23.19
CA MET A 400 7.35 3.13 -22.87
C MET A 400 8.52 2.47 -23.63
N VAL A 401 8.57 1.13 -23.68
CA VAL A 401 9.65 0.38 -24.35
C VAL A 401 9.67 0.66 -25.87
N PRO A 402 8.56 0.62 -26.62
CA PRO A 402 8.58 1.00 -28.04
C PRO A 402 9.01 2.45 -28.29
N LEU A 403 8.68 3.35 -27.35
CA LEU A 403 8.94 4.79 -27.47
C LEU A 403 10.42 5.14 -27.24
N TYR A 404 11.06 4.52 -26.26
CA TYR A 404 12.42 4.87 -25.84
C TYR A 404 13.46 3.76 -26.10
N ARG A 405 13.03 2.52 -26.29
CA ARG A 405 13.87 1.32 -26.47
C ARG A 405 14.82 1.12 -25.28
N ASP A 406 16.11 0.99 -25.54
CA ASP A 406 17.20 0.85 -24.58
C ASP A 406 17.48 2.12 -23.76
N ARG A 407 16.90 3.26 -24.16
CA ARG A 407 17.01 4.56 -23.47
C ARG A 407 15.99 4.77 -22.35
N CYS A 408 15.29 3.72 -21.94
CA CYS A 408 14.32 3.76 -20.84
C CYS A 408 14.65 2.67 -19.82
N ARG A 409 15.06 3.10 -18.63
CA ARG A 409 15.29 2.20 -17.50
C ARG A 409 14.29 2.48 -16.39
N ILE A 410 13.70 1.45 -15.78
CA ILE A 410 12.95 1.60 -14.54
C ILE A 410 13.96 1.59 -13.40
N ALA A 411 14.02 2.68 -12.63
CA ALA A 411 14.81 2.71 -11.41
C ALA A 411 14.12 1.98 -10.27
N TYR A 412 12.81 2.18 -10.11
CA TYR A 412 12.09 1.66 -8.97
C TYR A 412 10.61 1.43 -9.27
N THR A 413 10.01 0.45 -8.60
CA THR A 413 8.56 0.22 -8.61
C THR A 413 8.04 -0.16 -7.22
N ASP A 414 6.87 0.35 -6.85
CA ASP A 414 6.06 -0.15 -5.72
C ASP A 414 4.59 -0.14 -6.10
N THR A 415 4.05 -1.34 -6.31
CA THR A 415 2.64 -1.68 -6.58
C THR A 415 2.03 -1.09 -7.84
N ASP A 416 1.89 0.22 -7.92
CA ASP A 416 1.19 1.01 -8.93
C ASP A 416 2.05 2.14 -9.51
N SER A 417 3.30 2.24 -9.06
CA SER A 417 4.21 3.32 -9.42
C SER A 417 5.49 2.85 -10.10
N LEU A 418 6.05 3.70 -10.96
CA LEU A 418 7.24 3.49 -11.76
C LEU A 418 8.08 4.77 -11.77
N ILE A 419 9.31 4.68 -11.27
CA ILE A 419 10.33 5.74 -11.43
C ILE A 419 11.19 5.34 -12.62
N TYR A 420 11.23 6.19 -13.64
CA TYR A 420 12.01 6.00 -14.86
C TYR A 420 13.24 6.91 -14.89
N SER A 421 14.32 6.38 -15.47
CA SER A 421 15.42 7.15 -16.05
C SER A 421 15.27 7.09 -17.56
N LEU A 422 14.98 8.24 -18.19
CA LEU A 422 14.68 8.36 -19.61
C LEU A 422 15.74 9.21 -20.29
N GLU A 423 16.42 8.68 -21.30
CA GLU A 423 17.27 9.48 -22.17
C GLU A 423 16.46 9.99 -23.37
N CYS A 424 16.19 11.29 -23.39
CA CYS A 424 15.42 11.98 -24.42
C CYS A 424 15.59 13.50 -24.36
N GLU A 425 15.28 14.19 -25.46
CA GLU A 425 15.34 15.66 -25.53
C GLU A 425 14.36 16.34 -24.54
N ASP A 426 13.10 15.90 -24.54
CA ASP A 426 12.06 16.42 -23.65
C ASP A 426 10.99 15.37 -23.32
N ALA A 427 10.93 14.97 -22.05
CA ALA A 427 9.93 14.04 -21.54
C ALA A 427 8.53 14.66 -21.42
N TYR A 428 8.43 15.96 -21.13
CA TYR A 428 7.15 16.66 -20.97
C TYR A 428 6.48 16.95 -22.31
N GLU A 429 7.23 17.23 -23.38
CA GLU A 429 6.66 17.32 -24.75
C GLU A 429 6.04 15.99 -25.19
N ARG A 430 6.72 14.87 -24.89
CA ARG A 430 6.18 13.52 -25.15
C ARG A 430 4.88 13.30 -24.38
N MET A 431 4.86 13.64 -23.09
CA MET A 431 3.65 13.56 -22.27
C MET A 431 2.51 14.42 -22.81
N LYS A 432 2.79 15.64 -23.28
CA LYS A 432 1.78 16.51 -23.91
C LYS A 432 1.19 15.90 -25.16
N ARG A 433 2.02 15.31 -26.02
CA ARG A 433 1.55 14.63 -27.24
C ARG A 433 0.60 13.48 -26.92
N ASP A 434 0.95 12.68 -25.93
CA ASP A 434 0.23 11.47 -25.57
C ASP A 434 -0.63 11.66 -24.29
N VAL A 435 -1.13 12.89 -24.06
CA VAL A 435 -1.82 13.31 -22.82
C VAL A 435 -3.03 12.45 -22.45
N HIS A 436 -3.68 11.80 -23.41
CA HIS A 436 -4.78 10.86 -23.17
C HIS A 436 -4.38 9.66 -22.29
N ARG A 437 -3.07 9.38 -22.14
CA ARG A 437 -2.52 8.35 -21.24
C ARG A 437 -2.22 8.86 -19.84
N PHE A 438 -2.25 10.18 -19.64
CA PHE A 438 -1.80 10.83 -18.41
C PHE A 438 -2.91 11.61 -17.71
N ASP A 439 -2.90 11.62 -16.37
CA ASP A 439 -3.60 12.60 -15.56
C ASP A 439 -2.64 13.74 -15.21
N THR A 440 -2.95 14.93 -15.75
CA THR A 440 -2.18 16.16 -15.58
C THR A 440 -3.00 17.24 -14.86
N SER A 441 -4.14 16.88 -14.29
CA SER A 441 -5.07 17.82 -13.66
C SER A 441 -4.49 18.55 -12.44
N ASP A 442 -3.53 17.92 -11.77
CA ASP A 442 -2.84 18.45 -10.58
C ASP A 442 -1.64 19.37 -10.93
N TYR A 443 -1.34 19.58 -12.22
CA TYR A 443 -0.36 20.58 -12.65
C TYR A 443 -0.87 22.00 -12.34
N ALA A 444 0.07 22.93 -12.10
CA ALA A 444 -0.24 24.35 -11.97
C ALA A 444 -0.77 24.92 -13.30
N GLU A 445 -1.66 25.91 -13.22
CA GLU A 445 -2.27 26.55 -14.40
C GLU A 445 -1.22 27.17 -15.33
N ASN A 446 -0.23 27.87 -14.74
CA ASN A 446 0.89 28.47 -15.46
C ASN A 446 2.17 27.63 -15.29
N ASN A 447 2.07 26.32 -15.48
CA ASN A 447 3.25 25.44 -15.35
C ASN A 447 4.27 25.70 -16.46
N ALA A 448 5.55 25.52 -16.15
CA ALA A 448 6.68 25.84 -17.03
C ALA A 448 6.70 25.04 -18.35
N HIS A 449 5.95 23.94 -18.42
CA HIS A 449 5.93 23.03 -19.57
C HIS A 449 4.74 23.29 -20.50
N GLY A 450 3.83 24.21 -20.15
CA GLY A 450 2.57 24.41 -20.88
C GLY A 450 1.69 23.16 -20.90
N MET A 451 1.75 22.35 -19.84
CA MET A 451 0.98 21.11 -19.72
C MET A 451 -0.51 21.43 -19.55
N PRO A 452 -1.41 20.88 -20.39
CA PRO A 452 -2.85 21.03 -20.19
C PRO A 452 -3.31 20.30 -18.91
N ARG A 453 -4.34 20.81 -18.23
CA ARG A 453 -4.88 20.23 -17.00
C ARG A 453 -6.11 19.37 -17.30
N VAL A 454 -5.90 18.09 -17.57
CA VAL A 454 -6.97 17.17 -18.01
C VAL A 454 -6.97 15.86 -17.21
N ASN A 455 -8.02 15.05 -17.40
CA ASN A 455 -8.12 13.67 -16.91
C ASN A 455 -8.13 13.47 -15.38
N LYS A 456 -8.66 14.46 -14.64
CA LYS A 456 -8.71 14.47 -13.18
C LYS A 456 -9.26 13.17 -12.58
N LYS A 457 -8.38 12.43 -11.91
CA LYS A 457 -8.67 11.19 -11.16
C LYS A 457 -9.31 10.08 -11.98
N VAL A 458 -9.13 10.07 -13.30
CA VAL A 458 -9.60 8.99 -14.18
C VAL A 458 -8.83 7.70 -13.85
N PRO A 459 -9.50 6.60 -13.46
CA PRO A 459 -8.83 5.37 -13.08
C PRO A 459 -8.00 4.75 -14.21
N GLY A 460 -6.80 4.30 -13.88
CA GLY A 460 -5.92 3.58 -14.80
C GLY A 460 -5.05 4.45 -15.71
N LEU A 461 -5.10 5.78 -15.59
CA LEU A 461 -4.14 6.68 -16.25
C LEU A 461 -2.92 6.90 -15.37
N MET A 462 -1.78 7.22 -15.99
CA MET A 462 -0.55 7.56 -15.27
C MET A 462 -0.56 9.02 -14.85
N LYS A 463 -0.26 9.31 -13.60
CA LYS A 463 -0.08 10.68 -13.13
C LYS A 463 1.41 10.91 -12.85
N ASP A 464 1.89 12.12 -13.12
CA ASP A 464 3.23 12.53 -12.68
C ASP A 464 3.17 12.98 -11.23
N GLU A 465 3.76 12.19 -10.32
CA GLU A 465 3.79 12.46 -8.87
C GLU A 465 4.49 13.77 -8.51
N ASN A 466 5.36 14.27 -9.39
CA ASN A 466 6.05 15.54 -9.17
C ASN A 466 5.29 16.75 -9.73
N ASN A 467 4.17 16.57 -10.45
CA ASN A 467 3.37 17.65 -11.04
C ASN A 467 4.21 18.68 -11.82
N GLY A 468 5.15 18.19 -12.65
CA GLY A 468 6.04 19.02 -13.46
C GLY A 468 7.31 19.52 -12.76
N ALA A 469 7.46 19.28 -11.45
CA ALA A 469 8.70 19.59 -10.74
C ALA A 469 9.80 18.58 -11.09
N ILE A 470 11.03 19.08 -11.25
CA ILE A 470 12.13 18.28 -11.81
C ILE A 470 12.78 17.44 -10.74
N MET A 471 12.69 16.10 -10.86
CA MET A 471 13.49 15.20 -10.04
C MET A 471 14.94 15.23 -10.55
N THR A 472 15.88 15.61 -9.67
CA THR A 472 17.28 15.81 -10.03
C THR A 472 18.14 14.58 -9.74
N GLU A 473 17.80 13.83 -8.70
CA GLU A 473 18.61 12.70 -8.24
C GLU A 473 17.75 11.67 -7.52
N PHE A 474 18.06 10.39 -7.70
CA PHE A 474 17.38 9.25 -7.10
C PHE A 474 18.40 8.27 -6.52
N VAL A 475 18.13 7.76 -5.31
CA VAL A 475 18.88 6.69 -4.67
C VAL A 475 17.92 5.64 -4.13
N GLY A 476 18.07 4.39 -4.58
CA GLY A 476 17.28 3.25 -4.13
C GLY A 476 18.17 2.16 -3.54
N LEU A 477 17.95 1.79 -2.28
CA LEU A 477 18.76 0.76 -1.63
C LEU A 477 18.15 -0.63 -1.80
N ARG A 478 16.82 -0.73 -1.69
CA ARG A 478 16.01 -1.96 -1.86
C ARG A 478 14.52 -1.61 -1.88
N ALA A 479 13.67 -2.63 -2.06
CA ALA A 479 12.22 -2.46 -1.94
C ALA A 479 11.81 -1.71 -0.65
N LYS A 480 11.05 -0.63 -0.82
CA LYS A 480 10.51 0.29 0.21
C LYS A 480 11.58 1.03 1.03
N MET A 481 12.75 1.25 0.41
CA MET A 481 13.88 1.99 0.95
C MET A 481 14.57 2.80 -0.15
N TYR A 482 14.15 4.06 -0.33
CA TYR A 482 14.66 4.94 -1.38
C TYR A 482 14.48 6.42 -1.02
N THR A 483 15.20 7.29 -1.73
CA THR A 483 15.11 8.74 -1.60
C THR A 483 15.29 9.42 -2.95
N TYR A 484 14.73 10.62 -3.12
CA TYR A 484 14.95 11.44 -4.32
C TYR A 484 14.84 12.93 -4.02
N LYS A 485 15.59 13.73 -4.80
CA LYS A 485 15.59 15.19 -4.77
C LYS A 485 14.70 15.75 -5.87
N VAL A 486 13.95 16.79 -5.55
CA VAL A 486 13.12 17.52 -6.51
C VAL A 486 13.41 19.01 -6.39
N LEU A 487 13.64 19.68 -7.52
CA LEU A 487 13.97 21.10 -7.52
C LEU A 487 12.86 21.93 -6.85
N GLY A 488 13.23 22.74 -5.86
CA GLY A 488 12.29 23.58 -5.11
C GLY A 488 11.40 22.84 -4.11
N ARG A 489 11.71 21.58 -3.76
CA ARG A 489 11.00 20.81 -2.73
C ARG A 489 11.97 20.09 -1.80
N ASP A 490 11.48 19.75 -0.61
CA ASP A 490 12.23 18.92 0.34
C ASP A 490 12.45 17.48 -0.19
N ASP A 491 13.56 16.89 0.21
CA ASP A 491 13.92 15.51 -0.14
C ASP A 491 12.87 14.52 0.34
N THR A 492 12.37 13.72 -0.60
CA THR A 492 11.44 12.63 -0.28
C THR A 492 12.21 11.41 0.16
N ARG A 493 12.04 11.02 1.42
CA ARG A 493 12.72 9.88 2.04
C ARG A 493 11.72 8.79 2.41
N ARG A 494 11.90 7.57 1.88
CA ARG A 494 11.00 6.42 2.11
C ARG A 494 11.76 5.29 2.79
N ILE A 495 11.38 4.97 4.02
CA ILE A 495 11.96 3.85 4.80
C ILE A 495 10.87 3.09 5.52
N LYS A 496 10.61 1.85 5.10
CA LYS A 496 9.60 1.02 5.76
C LYS A 496 9.93 0.75 7.23
N GLY A 497 8.97 1.06 8.10
CA GLY A 497 8.99 0.79 9.54
C GLY A 497 9.80 1.79 10.37
N VAL A 498 10.46 2.78 9.78
CA VAL A 498 11.02 3.90 10.56
C VAL A 498 9.96 5.00 10.64
N LYS A 499 9.78 5.59 11.82
CA LYS A 499 8.78 6.64 12.03
C LYS A 499 9.08 7.89 11.20
N ARG A 500 8.01 8.58 10.74
CA ARG A 500 8.10 9.74 9.85
C ARG A 500 8.94 10.88 10.41
N ASN A 501 8.77 11.21 11.69
CA ASN A 501 9.54 12.26 12.37
C ASN A 501 11.03 11.92 12.44
N VAL A 502 11.39 10.66 12.71
CA VAL A 502 12.77 10.20 12.73
C VAL A 502 13.40 10.31 11.34
N VAL A 503 12.67 9.91 10.29
CA VAL A 503 13.12 10.07 8.90
C VAL A 503 13.34 11.54 8.55
N ALA A 504 12.40 12.43 8.93
CA ALA A 504 12.48 13.84 8.61
C ALA A 504 13.69 14.54 9.26
N LYS A 505 14.00 14.18 10.52
CA LYS A 505 14.99 14.89 11.35
C LYS A 505 16.40 14.31 11.34
N ARG A 506 16.54 12.99 11.18
CA ARG A 506 17.79 12.28 11.47
C ARG A 506 18.39 11.56 10.27
N ILE A 507 17.72 11.57 9.13
CA ILE A 507 18.17 10.85 7.93
C ILE A 507 18.15 11.81 6.76
N THR A 508 19.31 12.04 6.15
CA THR A 508 19.48 12.93 5.00
C THR A 508 19.46 12.14 3.69
N PHE A 509 19.50 12.84 2.56
CA PHE A 509 19.72 12.19 1.27
C PHE A 509 21.14 11.59 1.19
N GLU A 510 22.12 12.31 1.71
CA GLU A 510 23.54 11.91 1.71
C GLU A 510 23.75 10.62 2.50
N ASP A 511 22.98 10.36 3.56
CA ASP A 511 23.00 9.08 4.27
C ASP A 511 22.67 7.88 3.37
N TYR A 512 21.78 8.05 2.38
CA TYR A 512 21.48 6.99 1.40
C TYR A 512 22.61 6.83 0.40
N VAL A 513 23.20 7.94 -0.06
CA VAL A 513 24.35 7.91 -0.98
C VAL A 513 25.54 7.20 -0.31
N GLU A 514 25.82 7.55 0.94
CA GLU A 514 26.86 6.93 1.77
C GLU A 514 26.59 5.44 1.99
N CYS A 515 25.34 5.10 2.31
CA CYS A 515 24.92 3.70 2.44
C CYS A 515 25.15 2.92 1.14
N LEU A 516 24.78 3.49 -0.01
CA LEU A 516 24.92 2.86 -1.32
C LEU A 516 26.40 2.67 -1.71
N ARG A 517 27.19 3.74 -1.65
CA ARG A 517 28.56 3.77 -2.19
C ARG A 517 29.58 3.11 -1.28
N ASN A 518 29.41 3.27 0.03
CA ASN A 518 30.37 2.79 1.04
C ASN A 518 29.86 1.56 1.81
N ALA A 519 28.75 0.97 1.39
CA ALA A 519 28.14 -0.21 2.00
C ALA A 519 27.91 -0.06 3.53
N ARG A 520 27.60 1.16 3.99
CA ARG A 520 27.47 1.48 5.41
C ARG A 520 26.02 1.36 5.87
N GLU A 521 25.78 0.57 6.92
CA GLU A 521 24.47 0.52 7.57
C GLU A 521 24.25 1.72 8.51
N LEU A 522 23.02 2.26 8.50
CA LEU A 522 22.60 3.31 9.43
C LEU A 522 21.57 2.77 10.40
N LYS A 523 21.82 2.92 11.70
CA LYS A 523 20.86 2.61 12.77
C LYS A 523 20.35 3.90 13.39
N THR A 524 19.07 3.93 13.74
CA THR A 524 18.44 5.07 14.41
C THR A 524 17.62 4.61 15.61
N ARG A 525 17.38 5.51 16.56
CA ARG A 525 16.46 5.29 17.68
C ARG A 525 15.10 5.90 17.35
N GLN A 526 14.03 5.19 17.68
CA GLN A 526 12.67 5.71 17.61
C GLN A 526 11.88 5.32 18.86
N SER A 527 10.97 6.18 19.30
CA SER A 527 10.06 5.89 20.41
C SER A 527 8.70 5.47 19.85
N CYS A 528 8.07 4.42 20.35
CA CYS A 528 6.73 3.98 19.96
C CYS A 528 5.87 3.65 21.17
N ILE A 529 4.55 3.78 21.01
CA ILE A 529 3.60 3.30 22.01
C ILE A 529 3.40 1.80 21.74
N ARG A 530 3.57 0.98 22.77
CA ARG A 530 3.30 -0.45 22.73
C ARG A 530 2.36 -0.80 23.87
N SER A 531 1.31 -1.55 23.56
CA SER A 531 0.46 -2.15 24.60
C SER A 531 0.91 -3.59 24.82
N THR A 532 1.18 -3.94 26.07
CA THR A 532 1.47 -5.31 26.50
C THR A 532 0.52 -5.61 27.66
N LEU A 533 -0.32 -6.63 27.55
CA LEU A 533 -1.29 -7.00 28.58
C LEU A 533 -2.19 -5.83 29.03
N HIS A 534 -2.68 -5.03 28.07
CA HIS A 534 -3.44 -3.78 28.31
C HIS A 534 -2.68 -2.65 29.03
N GLU A 535 -1.41 -2.83 29.37
CA GLU A 535 -0.55 -1.76 29.85
C GLU A 535 0.10 -1.04 28.67
N VAL A 536 -0.15 0.26 28.57
CA VAL A 536 0.36 1.10 27.49
C VAL A 536 1.67 1.73 27.92
N ASN A 537 2.74 1.42 27.19
CA ASN A 537 4.09 1.90 27.47
C ASN A 537 4.65 2.67 26.29
N THR A 538 5.42 3.73 26.57
CA THR A 538 6.30 4.35 25.58
C THR A 538 7.64 3.64 25.59
N VAL A 539 8.00 2.98 24.49
CA VAL A 539 9.22 2.17 24.36
C VAL A 539 10.17 2.84 23.37
N SER A 540 11.45 2.98 23.73
CA SER A 540 12.51 3.36 22.82
C SER A 540 13.17 2.12 22.21
N GLU A 541 13.23 2.04 20.88
CA GLU A 541 13.84 0.93 20.16
C GLU A 541 14.92 1.41 19.17
N GLN A 542 15.99 0.63 19.04
CA GLN A 542 17.00 0.84 18.02
C GLN A 542 16.63 0.04 16.76
N LYS A 543 16.57 0.72 15.62
CA LYS A 543 16.13 0.16 14.35
C LYS A 543 17.21 0.35 13.28
N LEU A 544 17.44 -0.70 12.47
CA LEU A 544 18.20 -0.58 11.23
C LEU A 544 17.38 0.27 10.24
N ALA A 545 17.87 1.47 9.97
CA ALA A 545 17.22 2.46 9.12
C ALA A 545 17.59 2.25 7.65
N LEU A 546 18.89 2.22 7.34
CA LEU A 546 19.41 2.02 5.97
C LEU A 546 20.32 0.80 5.93
N SER A 547 20.23 0.03 4.85
CA SER A 547 21.09 -1.13 4.59
C SER A 547 21.36 -1.23 3.09
N PRO A 548 22.61 -1.49 2.68
CA PRO A 548 22.99 -1.58 1.27
C PRO A 548 22.57 -2.91 0.63
N HIS A 549 22.00 -3.84 1.40
CA HIS A 549 21.68 -5.17 0.92
C HIS A 549 20.24 -5.24 0.36
N ASP A 550 20.13 -5.63 -0.90
CA ASP A 550 18.87 -6.11 -1.50
C ASP A 550 18.96 -7.62 -1.66
N ASP A 551 17.92 -8.33 -1.23
CA ASP A 551 17.79 -9.77 -1.41
C ASP A 551 16.74 -10.13 -2.46
N LYS A 552 15.91 -9.18 -2.91
CA LYS A 552 14.94 -9.47 -3.98
C LYS A 552 15.58 -9.60 -5.35
N ARG A 553 16.75 -9.00 -5.53
CA ARG A 553 17.51 -8.93 -6.79
C ARG A 553 18.99 -9.07 -6.49
N TYR A 554 19.77 -9.50 -7.49
CA TYR A 554 21.22 -9.59 -7.39
C TYR A 554 21.82 -8.19 -7.58
N VAL A 555 22.56 -7.70 -6.58
CA VAL A 555 23.31 -6.44 -6.66
C VAL A 555 24.60 -6.68 -7.45
N THR A 556 24.82 -5.91 -8.50
CA THR A 556 26.04 -6.01 -9.34
C THR A 556 27.26 -5.46 -8.61
N SER A 557 28.46 -5.76 -9.12
CA SER A 557 29.73 -5.36 -8.48
C SER A 557 29.92 -3.85 -8.33
N ASN A 558 29.33 -3.05 -9.21
CA ASN A 558 29.33 -1.58 -9.10
C ASN A 558 28.39 -1.06 -7.99
N GLY A 559 27.55 -1.90 -7.40
CA GLY A 559 26.60 -1.53 -6.35
C GLY A 559 25.42 -0.67 -6.79
N GLU A 560 25.46 -0.07 -7.98
CA GLU A 560 24.45 0.89 -8.47
C GLU A 560 23.37 0.25 -9.37
N GLU A 561 23.57 -0.99 -9.83
CA GLU A 561 22.60 -1.72 -10.62
C GLU A 561 22.17 -3.03 -9.93
N THR A 562 21.05 -3.57 -10.37
CA THR A 562 20.62 -4.90 -9.95
C THR A 562 20.04 -5.71 -11.12
N LEU A 563 20.26 -7.02 -11.06
CA LEU A 563 19.71 -7.97 -12.02
C LEU A 563 18.66 -8.85 -11.33
N PRO A 564 17.57 -9.24 -12.04
CA PRO A 564 16.67 -10.26 -11.51
C PRO A 564 17.42 -11.57 -11.32
N TRP A 565 17.08 -12.33 -10.28
CA TRP A 565 17.58 -13.70 -10.14
C TRP A 565 17.31 -14.51 -11.42
N ARG A 566 18.28 -15.35 -11.82
CA ARG A 566 18.37 -16.09 -13.11
C ARG A 566 18.83 -15.29 -14.34
N HIS A 567 19.07 -13.98 -14.23
CA HIS A 567 19.66 -13.23 -15.35
C HIS A 567 20.99 -13.86 -15.81
N TYR A 568 21.25 -13.94 -17.11
CA TYR A 568 22.38 -14.72 -17.65
C TYR A 568 23.75 -14.07 -17.37
N LYS A 569 23.74 -12.80 -16.94
CA LYS A 569 24.92 -12.02 -16.51
C LYS A 569 25.28 -12.27 -15.05
N ILE A 570 24.45 -12.97 -14.28
CA ILE A 570 24.75 -13.32 -12.89
C ILE A 570 25.75 -14.49 -12.91
N PRO A 571 26.92 -14.36 -12.26
CA PRO A 571 27.87 -15.46 -12.12
C PRO A 571 27.22 -16.67 -11.44
N LEU A 572 27.54 -17.88 -11.91
CA LEU A 572 27.06 -19.14 -11.33
C LEU A 572 27.58 -19.38 -9.92
#